data_AF-A0A7C4IWU4-F1
#
_entry.id   AF-A0A7C4IWU4-F1
#
_cell.length_a   1.000
_cell.length_b   1.000
_cell.length_c   1.000
_cell.angle_alpha   90.00
_cell.angle_beta   90.00
_cell.angle_gamma   90.00
#
_symmetry.space_group_name_H-M   'P 1'
#
loop_
_entity.id
_entity.type
_entity.pdbx_description
1 polymer ?
#
loop_
_entity_poly.entity_id
_entity_poly.type
_entity_poly.pdbx_seq_one_letter_code
_entity_poly.pdbx_strand_id
1 'polypeptide(L)' 'MRIKFWGTRGSIAVPGRDTILYGGNTTCLEITLSSGKVIIIDAGTGIRPLGDKLSAESETLEVHLLITHIH' A
#
# COMPACT_ATOMS: atom_id res chain seq x y z
N MET A 1 -7.69 8.71 12.48
CA MET A 1 -6.64 8.27 11.54
C MET A 1 -6.74 6.77 11.37
N ARG A 2 -6.65 6.25 10.15
CA ARG A 2 -6.71 4.82 9.86
C ARG A 2 -5.49 4.43 9.02
N ILE A 3 -4.90 3.27 9.32
CA ILE A 3 -3.77 2.73 8.57
C ILE A 3 -4.19 1.37 8.01
N LYS A 4 -3.90 1.13 6.74
CA LYS A 4 -4.11 -0.15 6.07
C LYS A 4 -2.80 -0.62 5.45
N PHE A 5 -2.48 -1.89 5.69
CA PHE A 5 -1.29 -2.53 5.15
C PHE A 5 -1.66 -3.26 3.85
N TRP A 6 -1.05 -2.85 2.75
CA TRP A 6 -1.21 -3.47 1.44
C TRP A 6 -0.05 -4.43 1.11
N GLY A 7 1.09 -4.24 1.77
CA GLY A 7 2.19 -5.19 1.83
C GLY A 7 2.97 -5.06 3.13
N THR A 8 3.44 -6.21 3.62
CA THR A 8 4.11 -6.37 4.93
C THR A 8 5.42 -7.15 4.81
N ARG A 9 5.85 -7.48 3.58
CA ARG A 9 7.12 -8.15 3.31
C ARG A 9 8.21 -7.13 3.02
N GLY A 10 9.45 -7.53 3.27
CA GLY A 10 10.65 -6.73 2.95
C GLY A 10 10.90 -6.66 1.45
N SER A 11 12.17 -6.69 1.05
CA SER A 11 12.57 -6.44 -0.34
C SER A 11 12.01 -7.41 -1.39
N ILE A 12 11.64 -8.63 -0.98
CA ILE A 12 11.22 -9.70 -1.89
C ILE A 12 9.78 -10.08 -1.60
N ALA A 13 8.94 -10.03 -2.63
CA ALA A 13 7.57 -10.52 -2.55
C ALA A 13 7.60 -12.05 -2.41
N VAL A 14 6.83 -12.58 -1.46
CA VAL A 14 6.81 -14.02 -1.15
C VAL A 14 5.38 -14.55 -1.24
N PRO A 15 4.79 -14.66 -2.44
CA PRO A 15 3.46 -15.25 -2.60
C PRO A 15 3.52 -16.76 -2.33
N GLY A 16 2.58 -17.29 -1.55
CA GLY A 16 2.53 -18.72 -1.26
C GLY A 16 1.51 -19.08 -0.19
N ARG A 17 1.23 -20.38 -0.03
CA ARG A 17 0.32 -20.89 1.01
C ARG A 17 0.79 -20.51 2.41
N ASP A 18 2.10 -20.55 2.65
CA ASP A 18 2.69 -20.28 3.96
C ASP A 18 2.68 -18.78 4.33
N THR A 19 2.42 -17.89 3.37
CA THR A 19 2.45 -16.43 3.59
C THR A 19 1.05 -15.80 3.52
N ILE A 20 0.00 -16.60 3.34
CA ILE A 20 -1.36 -16.12 3.08
C ILE A 20 -1.97 -15.35 4.26
N LEU A 21 -1.57 -15.67 5.51
CA LEU A 21 -2.13 -15.05 6.71
C LEU A 21 -1.90 -13.53 6.74
N TYR A 22 -0.73 -13.08 6.30
CA TYR A 22 -0.33 -11.66 6.31
C TYR A 22 -0.08 -11.08 4.91
N GLY A 23 -0.18 -11.90 3.86
CA GLY A 23 0.06 -11.53 2.48
C GLY A 23 1.51 -11.73 2.01
N GLY A 24 1.70 -11.69 0.68
CA GLY A 24 3.01 -11.85 0.03
C GLY A 24 3.62 -10.53 -0.49
N ASN A 25 2.89 -9.42 -0.39
CA ASN A 25 3.30 -8.16 -1.00
C ASN A 25 4.39 -7.44 -0.20
N THR A 26 5.31 -6.77 -0.91
CA THR A 26 6.33 -5.91 -0.31
C THR A 26 5.73 -4.58 0.15
N THR A 27 6.41 -3.91 1.07
CA THR A 27 5.94 -2.73 1.83
C THR A 27 5.13 -1.73 1.00
N CYS A 28 3.89 -1.54 1.41
CA CYS A 28 3.03 -0.46 0.93
C CYS A 28 1.91 -0.24 1.96
N LEU A 29 1.77 0.99 2.44
CA LEU A 29 0.77 1.36 3.43
C LEU A 29 -0.10 2.51 2.91
N GLU A 30 -1.39 2.45 3.21
CA GLU A 30 -2.34 3.54 3.01
C GLU A 30 -2.70 4.12 4.38
N ILE A 31 -2.47 5.42 4.55
CA ILE A 31 -2.87 6.17 5.74
C ILE A 31 -3.98 7.14 5.32
N THR A 32 -5.16 6.94 5.88
CA THR A 32 -6.28 7.88 5.73
C THR A 32 -6.34 8.81 6.94
N LEU A 33 -6.12 10.10 6.71
CA LEU A 33 -6.25 11.13 7.74
C LEU A 33 -7.72 11.43 8.06
N SER A 34 -7.98 12.06 9.19
CA SER A 34 -9.35 12.51 9.54
C SER A 34 -9.92 13.54 8.54
N SER A 35 -9.05 14.25 7.83
CA SER A 35 -9.42 15.18 6.74
C SER A 35 -9.81 14.48 5.44
N GLY A 36 -9.69 13.14 5.35
CA GLY A 36 -9.90 12.38 4.12
C GLY A 36 -8.68 12.30 3.21
N LYS A 37 -7.61 13.07 3.48
CA LYS A 37 -6.35 12.98 2.72
C LYS A 37 -5.73 11.59 2.84
N VAL A 38 -5.16 11.13 1.73
CA VAL A 38 -4.48 9.84 1.63
C VAL A 38 -2.98 10.06 1.56
N ILE A 39 -2.25 9.37 2.43
CA ILE A 39 -0.79 9.26 2.38
C ILE A 39 -0.46 7.81 2.07
N ILE A 40 0.45 7.59 1.13
CA ILE A 40 1.00 6.28 0.79
C ILE A 40 2.44 6.24 1.29
N ILE A 41 2.79 5.23 2.09
CA ILE A 41 4.16 4.97 2.51
C ILE A 41 4.69 3.78 1.71
N ASP A 42 5.76 4.03 0.98
CA ASP A 42 6.40 3.12 0.03
C ASP A 42 5.50 2.59 -1.10
N ALA A 43 6.16 2.24 -2.20
CA ALA A 43 5.53 1.78 -3.43
C ALA A 43 5.99 0.36 -3.81
N GLY A 44 6.10 -0.54 -2.82
CA GLY A 44 6.35 -1.96 -3.05
C GLY A 44 5.21 -2.65 -3.80
N THR A 45 5.25 -3.97 -3.96
CA THR A 45 4.25 -4.71 -4.76
C THR A 45 2.82 -4.58 -4.23
N GLY A 46 2.66 -4.20 -2.95
CA GLY A 46 1.36 -3.84 -2.39
C GLY A 46 0.71 -2.60 -3.03
N ILE A 47 1.44 -1.78 -3.77
CA ILE A 47 0.89 -0.60 -4.45
C ILE A 47 -0.11 -0.97 -5.54
N ARG A 48 0.01 -2.17 -6.14
CA ARG A 48 -0.89 -2.60 -7.20
C ARG A 48 -2.35 -2.75 -6.72
N PRO A 49 -2.67 -3.59 -5.73
CA PRO A 49 -4.04 -3.69 -5.21
C PRO A 49 -4.52 -2.40 -4.53
N LEU A 50 -3.62 -1.58 -3.98
CA LEU A 50 -3.97 -0.24 -3.49
C LEU A 50 -4.45 0.65 -4.64
N GLY A 51 -3.69 0.69 -5.74
CA GLY A 51 -4.05 1.45 -6.94
C GLY A 51 -5.40 1.03 -7.50
N ASP A 52 -5.63 -0.29 -7.64
CA ASP A 52 -6.91 -0.83 -8.11
C ASP A 52 -8.09 -0.36 -7.23
N LYS A 53 -7.90 -0.35 -5.90
CA LYS A 53 -8.91 0.16 -4.95
C LYS A 53 -9.15 1.66 -5.11
N LEU A 54 -8.09 2.46 -5.20
CA LEU A 54 -8.21 3.92 -5.28
C LEU A 54 -8.85 4.35 -6.61
N SER A 55 -8.46 3.73 -7.72
CA SER A 55 -9.04 4.00 -9.05
C SER A 55 -10.51 3.61 -9.16
N ALA A 56 -10.96 2.61 -8.39
CA ALA A 56 -12.38 2.26 -8.31
C ALA A 56 -13.20 3.28 -7.49
N GLU A 57 -12.57 4.02 -6.58
CA GLU A 57 -13.24 5.02 -5.74
C GLU A 57 -13.33 6.41 -6.39
N SER A 58 -12.38 6.77 -7.25
CA SER A 58 -12.34 8.08 -7.92
C SER A 58 -11.51 8.07 -9.20
N GLU A 59 -11.97 8.82 -10.22
CA GLU A 59 -11.20 9.05 -11.46
C GLU A 59 -10.00 9.97 -11.24
N THR A 60 -10.08 10.90 -10.28
CA THR A 60 -8.99 11.82 -9.92
C THR A 60 -8.56 11.59 -8.48
N LEU A 61 -7.27 11.39 -8.26
CA LEU A 61 -6.69 11.04 -6.96
C LEU A 61 -5.61 12.05 -6.56
N GLU A 62 -5.80 12.71 -5.42
CA GLU A 62 -4.73 13.45 -4.74
C GLU A 62 -4.16 12.58 -3.62
N VAL A 63 -2.88 12.23 -3.72
CA VAL A 63 -2.18 11.44 -2.72
C VAL A 63 -0.81 12.04 -2.42
N HIS A 64 -0.37 11.92 -1.17
CA HIS A 64 1.04 12.14 -0.82
C HIS A 64 1.76 10.79 -0.82
N LEU A 65 2.68 10.60 -1.76
CA LEU A 65 3.54 9.42 -1.80
C LEU A 65 4.87 9.73 -1.09
N LEU A 66 5.17 9.00 -0.02
CA LEU A 66 6.42 9.11 0.72
C LEU A 66 7.20 7.81 0.52
N ILE A 67 8.41 7.93 -0.01
CA ILE A 67 9.33 6.82 -0.22
C ILE A 67 10.37 6.86 0.90
N THR A 68 10.41 5.82 1.73
CA THR A 68 11.33 5.74 2.87
C THR A 68 12.77 5.56 2.43
N HIS A 69 12.99 4.79 1.34
CA HIS A 69 14.28 4.57 0.70
C HIS A 69 14.11 3.98 -0.70
N ILE A 70 15.20 3.99 -1.47
CA ILE A 70 15.26 3.39 -2.82
C ILE A 70 16.08 2.10 -2.72
N HIS A 71 15.45 0.98 -3.08
CA HIS A 71 16.09 -0.34 -3.14
C HIS A 71 16.81 -0.58 -4.47
#